data_AF-A0A526VI84-F1
#
_entry.id   AF-A0A526VI84-F1
#
_cell.length_a   1.000
_cell.length_b   1.000
_cell.length_c   1.000
_cell.angle_alpha   90.00
_cell.angle_beta   90.00
_cell.angle_gamma   90.00
#
_symmetry.space_group_name_H-M   'P 1'
#
loop_
_entity.id
_entity.type
_entity.pdbx_description
1 polymer ?
#
loop_
_entity_poly.entity_id
_entity_poly.type
_entity_poly.pdbx_seq_one_letter_code
_entity_poly.pdbx_strand_id
1 'polypeptide(L)'
;MIRNGCGGCHEIPGVPGARGTVGPSLQGVVERGYTGPSRATPDAMMRWISRARDVDPKTAMPNTNLSPQEARDITAYLYART
;
A
#
# COMPACT_ATOMS: atom_id res chain seq x y z
N MET A 1 -18.42 -3.46 1.96
CA MET A 1 -17.64 -4.65 1.52
C MET A 1 -16.53 -4.17 0.62
N ILE A 2 -15.27 -4.21 1.06
CA ILE A 2 -14.12 -3.96 0.19
C ILE A 2 -14.05 -5.15 -0.78
N ARG A 3 -14.74 -5.05 -1.91
CA ARG A 3 -14.49 -5.94 -3.05
C ARG A 3 -13.04 -5.68 -3.46
N ASN A 4 -12.13 -6.60 -3.11
CA ASN A 4 -10.70 -6.60 -3.46
C ASN A 4 -9.82 -5.60 -2.67
N GLY A 5 -9.71 -5.77 -1.35
CA GLY A 5 -8.75 -4.99 -0.54
C GLY A 5 -7.29 -5.27 -0.88
N CYS A 6 -6.35 -4.65 -0.16
CA CYS A 6 -4.90 -4.74 -0.42
C CYS A 6 -4.41 -6.18 -0.63
N GLY A 7 -4.93 -7.12 0.16
CA GLY A 7 -4.58 -8.55 0.10
C GLY A 7 -5.00 -9.29 -1.17
N GLY A 8 -5.88 -8.71 -1.99
CA GLY A 8 -6.24 -9.27 -3.30
C GLY A 8 -5.13 -9.12 -4.33
N CYS A 9 -4.29 -8.08 -4.21
CA CYS A 9 -3.17 -7.84 -5.10
C CYS A 9 -1.82 -8.13 -4.45
N HIS A 10 -1.71 -7.98 -3.14
CA HIS A 10 -0.46 -8.09 -2.41
C HIS A 10 -0.47 -9.24 -1.40
N GLU A 11 0.71 -9.83 -1.21
CA GLU A 11 1.00 -10.63 -0.04
C GLU A 11 1.23 -9.70 1.14
N ILE A 12 0.56 -9.97 2.26
CA ILE A 12 0.69 -9.18 3.49
C ILE A 12 0.90 -10.15 4.65
N PRO A 13 2.15 -10.34 5.11
CA PRO A 13 2.45 -11.25 6.21
C PRO A 13 1.64 -10.91 7.46
N GLY A 14 1.02 -11.92 8.07
CA GLY A 14 0.18 -11.76 9.26
C GLY A 14 -1.26 -11.29 8.99
N VAL A 15 -1.67 -11.07 7.74
CA VAL A 15 -3.08 -10.83 7.37
C VAL A 15 -3.66 -12.10 6.73
N PRO A 16 -4.60 -12.80 7.40
CA PRO A 16 -5.21 -14.00 6.84
C PRO A 16 -5.85 -13.75 5.47
N GLY A 17 -5.52 -14.59 4.49
CA GLY A 17 -6.06 -14.52 3.13
C GLY A 17 -5.39 -13.48 2.21
N ALA A 18 -4.47 -12.65 2.71
CA ALA A 18 -3.74 -11.69 1.89
C ALA A 18 -2.52 -12.35 1.22
N ARG A 19 -2.76 -13.02 0.09
CA ARG A 19 -1.76 -13.77 -0.69
C ARG A 19 -1.72 -13.34 -2.15
N GLY A 20 -2.14 -12.11 -2.46
CA GLY A 20 -2.13 -11.59 -3.82
C GLY A 20 -0.71 -11.46 -4.37
N THR A 21 -0.52 -11.73 -5.66
CA THR A 21 0.80 -11.66 -6.31
C THR A 21 0.82 -10.76 -7.54
N VAL A 22 -0.26 -9.97 -7.75
CA VAL A 22 -0.34 -8.97 -8.82
C VAL A 22 0.60 -7.81 -8.54
N GLY A 23 0.61 -7.35 -7.29
CA GLY A 23 1.60 -6.40 -6.78
C GLY A 23 2.70 -7.13 -6.01
N PRO A 24 3.81 -6.44 -5.70
CA PRO A 24 4.87 -7.02 -4.87
C PRO A 24 4.37 -7.31 -3.46
N SER A 25 5.00 -8.25 -2.76
CA SER A 25 4.79 -8.44 -1.32
C SER A 25 4.97 -7.12 -0.56
N LEU A 26 4.16 -6.88 0.46
CA LEU A 26 4.30 -5.71 1.35
C LEU A 26 5.26 -5.96 2.53
N GLN A 27 5.86 -7.15 2.61
CA GLN A 27 6.92 -7.42 3.59
C GLN A 27 8.09 -6.46 3.40
N GLY A 28 8.49 -5.78 4.49
CA GLY A 28 9.62 -4.85 4.49
C GLY A 28 9.46 -3.69 3.51
N VAL A 29 8.23 -3.32 3.13
CA VAL A 29 8.01 -2.34 2.04
C VAL A 29 8.63 -0.98 2.33
N VAL A 30 8.74 -0.60 3.60
CA VAL A 30 9.36 0.66 4.03
C VAL A 30 10.88 0.62 3.87
N GLU A 31 11.50 -0.54 4.11
CA GLU A 31 12.96 -0.73 4.06
C GLU A 31 13.52 -0.67 2.64
N ARG A 32 12.65 -0.87 1.64
CA ARG A 32 12.98 -0.69 0.22
C ARG A 32 13.34 0.76 -0.13
N GLY A 33 13.04 1.71 0.75
CA GLY A 33 13.34 3.14 0.60
C GLY A 33 12.44 3.88 -0.40
N TYR A 34 11.71 3.15 -1.26
CA TYR A 34 10.80 3.70 -2.26
C TYR A 34 9.49 2.89 -2.37
N THR A 35 8.38 3.59 -2.58
CA THR A 35 7.06 3.04 -2.92
C THR A 35 6.53 3.67 -4.19
N GLY A 36 6.35 2.85 -5.22
CA GLY A 36 6.08 3.35 -6.57
C GLY A 36 7.19 4.31 -7.02
N PRO A 37 6.88 5.53 -7.48
CA PRO A 37 7.88 6.51 -7.91
C PRO A 37 8.45 7.38 -6.78
N SER A 38 8.02 7.21 -5.51
CA SER A 38 8.34 8.12 -4.41
C SER A 38 9.17 7.46 -3.31
N ARG A 39 9.94 8.26 -2.56
CA ARG A 39 10.61 7.77 -1.34
C ARG A 39 9.54 7.28 -0.35
N ALA A 40 9.84 6.19 0.36
CA ALA A 40 8.96 5.62 1.37
C ALA A 40 8.99 6.46 2.66
N THR A 41 8.55 7.72 2.60
CA THR A 41 8.23 8.52 3.79
C THR A 41 6.76 8.29 4.19
N PRO A 42 6.34 8.54 5.44
CA PRO A 42 4.97 8.28 5.87
C PRO A 42 3.93 9.03 5.02
N ASP A 43 4.17 10.30 4.74
CA ASP A 43 3.27 11.12 3.91
C ASP A 43 3.19 10.64 2.46
N ALA A 44 4.33 10.27 1.88
CA ALA A 44 4.37 9.71 0.54
C ALA A 44 3.65 8.36 0.47
N MET A 45 3.80 7.51 1.50
CA MET A 45 3.08 6.24 1.62
C MET A 45 1.56 6.47 1.68
N MET A 46 1.10 7.36 2.57
CA MET A 46 -0.33 7.69 2.68
C MET A 46 -0.92 8.17 1.35
N ARG A 47 -0.19 9.06 0.66
CA ARG A 47 -0.59 9.56 -0.66
C ARG A 47 -0.61 8.45 -1.71
N TRP A 48 0.41 7.58 -1.72
CA TRP A 48 0.51 6.45 -2.64
C TRP A 48 -0.63 5.45 -2.45
N ILE A 49 -0.88 4.99 -1.23
CA ILE A 49 -1.90 3.97 -0.99
C ILE A 49 -3.31 4.47 -1.24
N SER A 50 -3.58 5.77 -1.06
CA SER A 50 -4.89 6.37 -1.31
C SER A 50 -5.11 6.76 -2.78
N ARG A 51 -4.09 7.36 -3.42
CA ARG A 51 -4.19 8.04 -4.72
C ARG A 51 -3.07 7.66 -5.70
N ALA A 52 -2.75 6.37 -5.80
CA ALA A 52 -1.64 5.85 -6.61
C ALA A 52 -1.60 6.39 -8.06
N ARG A 53 -2.73 6.46 -8.76
CA ARG A 53 -2.79 6.95 -10.15
C ARG A 53 -2.62 8.46 -10.29
N ASP A 54 -2.84 9.22 -9.22
CA ASP A 54 -2.55 10.65 -9.18
C ASP A 54 -1.06 10.91 -8.93
N VAL A 55 -0.35 9.93 -8.38
CA VAL A 55 1.11 9.96 -8.20
C VAL A 55 1.81 9.44 -9.47
N ASP A 56 1.37 8.30 -9.99
CA ASP A 56 1.83 7.70 -11.24
C ASP A 56 0.65 7.23 -12.09
N PRO A 57 0.26 7.97 -13.14
CA PRO A 57 -0.85 7.57 -14.01
C PRO A 57 -0.67 6.22 -14.73
N LYS A 58 0.56 5.69 -14.80
CA LYS A 58 0.86 4.41 -15.45
C LYS A 58 0.80 3.21 -14.51
N THR A 59 0.63 3.43 -13.20
CA THR A 59 0.57 2.33 -12.23
C THR A 59 -0.70 1.48 -12.37
N ALA A 60 -0.53 0.17 -12.22
CA ALA A 60 -1.66 -0.75 -12.14
C ALA A 60 -2.44 -0.61 -10.82
N MET A 61 -1.80 -0.08 -9.76
CA MET A 61 -2.43 0.12 -8.47
C MET A 61 -3.59 1.13 -8.59
N PRO A 62 -4.83 0.78 -8.22
CA PRO A 62 -5.95 1.70 -8.33
C PRO A 62 -5.89 2.79 -7.26
N ASN A 63 -6.58 3.91 -7.49
CA ASN A 63 -6.93 4.82 -6.40
C ASN A 63 -7.92 4.10 -5.48
N THR A 64 -7.48 3.81 -4.26
CA THR A 64 -8.30 3.12 -3.25
C THR A 64 -9.30 4.06 -2.58
N ASN A 65 -9.05 5.37 -2.64
CA ASN A 65 -9.87 6.42 -2.04
C ASN A 65 -10.08 6.24 -0.53
N LEU A 66 -9.08 5.69 0.16
CA LEU A 66 -9.06 5.59 1.61
C LEU A 66 -9.25 6.97 2.25
N SER A 67 -10.02 7.01 3.33
CA SER A 67 -10.09 8.19 4.18
C SER A 67 -8.70 8.53 4.75
N PRO A 68 -8.47 9.78 5.19
CA PRO A 68 -7.20 10.16 5.81
C PRO A 68 -6.85 9.28 7.03
N GLN A 69 -7.86 8.81 7.78
CA GLN A 69 -7.63 7.95 8.94
C GLN A 69 -7.20 6.55 8.51
N GLU A 70 -7.89 5.92 7.57
CA GLU A 70 -7.50 4.59 7.07
C GLU A 70 -6.10 4.61 6.43
N ALA A 71 -5.76 5.67 5.69
CA ALA A 71 -4.44 5.81 5.10
C ALA A 71 -3.34 5.91 6.18
N ARG A 72 -3.59 6.64 7.27
CA ARG A 72 -2.69 6.71 8.43
C ARG A 72 -2.53 5.35 9.09
N ASP A 73 -3.62 4.65 9.37
CA ASP A 73 -3.59 3.39 10.10
C ASP A 73 -2.89 2.28 9.30
N ILE A 74 -3.15 2.20 7.99
CA ILE A 74 -2.46 1.26 7.10
C ILE A 74 -0.98 1.60 6.99
N THR A 75 -0.63 2.89 6.86
CA THR A 75 0.77 3.31 6.83
C THR A 75 1.48 2.94 8.13
N ALA A 76 0.89 3.23 9.29
CA ALA A 76 1.44 2.84 10.58
C ALA A 76 1.63 1.33 10.70
N TYR A 77 0.66 0.54 10.22
CA TYR A 77 0.75 -0.92 10.18
C TYR A 77 1.96 -1.43 9.38
N LEU A 78 2.23 -0.81 8.21
CA LEU A 78 3.36 -1.18 7.34
C LEU A 78 4.71 -0.76 7.94
N TYR A 79 4.76 0.38 8.63
CA TYR A 79 5.98 0.88 9.29
C TYR A 79 6.33 0.11 10.56
N ALA A 80 5.34 -0.50 11.23
CA ALA A 80 5.59 -1.35 12.39
C ALA A 80 6.09 -2.77 12.03
N ARG A 81 6.21 -3.09 10.73
CA ARG A 81 6.58 -4.42 10.21
C ARG A 81 7.77 -4.36 9.25
N THR A 82 8.67 -3.42 9.52
CA THR A 82 10.06 -3.47 9.05
C THR A 82 10.78 -4.57 9.80
#